data_AF-A0A960LM37-F1
#
_entry.id   AF-A0A960LM37-F1
#
_cell.length_a   1.000
_cell.length_b   1.000
_cell.length_c   1.000
_cell.angle_alpha   90.00
_cell.angle_beta   90.00
_cell.angle_gamma   90.00
#
_symmetry.space_group_name_H-M   'P 1'
#
loop_
_entity.id
_entity.type
_entity.pdbx_description
1 polymer ?
#
loop_
_entity_poly.entity_id
_entity_poly.type
_entity_poly.pdbx_seq_one_letter_code
_entity_poly.pdbx_strand_id
1 'polypeptide(L)'
;MNGIFFDPATRSRVRYFGVAFQKQGIAAGNFTNGEASGAVRILPGTNFYYPGSEDAGLLTRTSVPGSSAEDPVETPAAFDSTAASGSYSGVIFDGNGSAIGSLEGVRISLTGVLSGTLALNERRFRFRDMLGSDGGDVRIDLGGGEEAILVLRLTAANSGGYGLEGELQIDGASSVTYAIDAQRRADHNRSDRSPHEGPYTVAVRAPDSVDFAVEPGGDGYGAMNVTLVGTCRGLVVLADGTRVSLGGHVGDLYPDGIGTAAEWSFYKRIYGGVPKGYVAGKLYFRSQPGISDLDGEWHWVKHDGALPANRYPNGFDVARPVVGNRYTAPGPGERAMSGLADNWWNLWLRFAGPDLSTLDTVVVTELDRAATWNTANRIVYYGPDRFVVNFNRRNGLLTGRYLDIPNGIRIPFGGILLQEQDLVTGSYFTREHSGLFGVEARR
;
A
#
# COMPACT_ATOMS: atom_id res chain seq x y z
N MET A 1 -4.81 38.75 -28.84
CA MET A 1 -4.72 37.47 -28.12
C MET A 1 -4.55 36.35 -29.13
N ASN A 2 -3.66 35.41 -28.85
CA ASN A 2 -3.50 34.17 -29.60
C ASN A 2 -3.27 33.04 -28.60
N GLY A 3 -3.73 31.84 -28.92
CA GLY A 3 -3.54 30.69 -28.04
C GLY A 3 -3.94 29.38 -28.69
N ILE A 4 -3.81 28.30 -27.91
CA ILE A 4 -4.10 26.94 -28.34
C ILE A 4 -4.98 26.30 -27.27
N PHE A 5 -6.16 25.84 -27.65
CA PHE A 5 -6.95 24.90 -26.87
C PHE A 5 -6.50 23.48 -27.21
N PHE A 6 -6.31 22.64 -26.19
CA PHE A 6 -5.98 21.24 -26.34
C PHE A 6 -7.09 20.39 -25.75
N ASP A 7 -7.71 19.55 -26.57
CA ASP A 7 -8.63 18.52 -26.09
C ASP A 7 -7.82 17.25 -25.73
N PRO A 8 -7.65 16.93 -24.44
CA PRO A 8 -6.92 15.74 -24.00
C PRO A 8 -7.60 14.40 -24.34
N ALA A 9 -8.91 14.37 -24.60
CA ALA A 9 -9.62 13.15 -24.98
C ALA A 9 -9.30 12.77 -26.43
N THR A 10 -9.53 13.71 -27.35
CA THR A 10 -9.32 13.53 -28.80
C THR A 10 -7.89 13.83 -29.26
N ARG A 11 -7.08 14.45 -28.40
CA ARG A 11 -5.76 15.03 -28.71
C ARG A 11 -5.80 16.16 -29.75
N SER A 12 -6.98 16.72 -30.01
CA SER A 12 -7.14 17.83 -30.95
C SER A 12 -6.50 19.11 -30.43
N ARG A 13 -5.93 19.90 -31.34
CA ARG A 13 -5.36 21.22 -31.05
C ARG A 13 -6.07 22.26 -31.88
N VAL A 14 -6.72 23.20 -31.22
CA VAL A 14 -7.46 24.28 -31.86
C VAL A 14 -6.74 25.58 -31.58
N ARG A 15 -6.14 26.17 -32.62
CA ARG A 15 -5.55 27.50 -32.50
C ARG A 15 -6.64 28.54 -32.59
N TYR A 16 -6.58 29.54 -31.72
CA TYR A 16 -7.47 30.69 -31.78
C TYR A 16 -6.68 31.99 -31.88
N PHE A 17 -7.29 32.96 -32.55
CA PHE A 17 -6.79 34.31 -32.71
C PHE A 17 -7.90 35.28 -32.33
N GLY A 18 -7.55 36.40 -31.72
CA GLY A 18 -8.54 37.37 -31.29
C GLY A 18 -7.93 38.69 -30.86
N VAL A 19 -8.80 39.57 -30.40
CA VAL A 19 -8.49 40.91 -29.93
C VAL A 19 -9.00 41.09 -28.50
N ALA A 20 -8.25 41.87 -27.71
CA ALA A 20 -8.65 42.25 -26.35
C ALA A 20 -9.17 43.69 -26.38
N PHE A 21 -10.42 43.89 -26.00
CA PHE A 21 -11.07 45.19 -25.91
C PHE A 21 -10.89 45.75 -24.50
N GLN A 22 -9.73 46.38 -24.25
CA GLN A 22 -9.31 46.82 -22.91
C GLN A 22 -10.37 47.64 -22.15
N LYS A 23 -11.04 48.60 -22.81
CA LYS A 23 -12.09 49.42 -22.16
C LYS A 23 -13.36 48.66 -21.79
N GLN A 24 -13.59 47.51 -22.42
CA GLN A 24 -14.76 46.67 -22.19
C GLN A 24 -14.45 45.48 -21.27
N GLY A 25 -13.15 45.28 -20.95
CA GLY A 25 -12.66 44.11 -20.23
C GLY A 25 -12.82 42.77 -20.97
N ILE A 26 -13.35 42.75 -22.20
CA ILE A 26 -13.63 41.53 -22.94
C ILE A 26 -12.47 41.21 -23.89
N ALA A 27 -12.14 39.93 -24.03
CA ALA A 27 -11.33 39.47 -25.16
C ALA A 27 -12.16 38.49 -26.01
N ALA A 28 -12.10 38.60 -27.32
CA ALA A 28 -12.86 37.75 -28.23
C ALA A 28 -12.07 37.43 -29.48
N GLY A 29 -12.39 36.32 -30.12
CA GLY A 29 -11.67 35.84 -31.28
C GLY A 29 -12.41 34.74 -32.02
N ASN A 30 -11.73 34.17 -32.99
CA ASN A 30 -12.19 33.02 -33.74
C ASN A 30 -11.15 31.89 -33.71
N PHE A 31 -11.61 30.69 -34.02
CA PHE A 31 -10.77 29.55 -34.30
C PHE A 31 -11.26 28.81 -35.53
N THR A 32 -10.36 28.06 -36.15
CA THR A 32 -10.69 27.09 -37.21
C THR A 32 -10.23 25.71 -36.78
N ASN A 33 -11.02 24.69 -37.09
CA ASN A 33 -10.69 23.30 -36.85
C ASN A 33 -11.22 22.45 -38.02
N GLY A 34 -10.33 22.12 -38.96
CA GLY A 34 -10.74 21.54 -40.24
C GLY A 34 -11.61 22.50 -41.04
N GLU A 35 -12.77 22.03 -41.50
CA GLU A 35 -13.75 22.82 -42.26
C GLU A 35 -14.68 23.64 -41.36
N ALA A 36 -14.60 23.48 -40.04
CA ALA A 36 -15.41 24.22 -39.08
C ALA A 36 -14.68 25.48 -38.57
N SER A 37 -15.47 26.51 -38.25
CA SER A 37 -14.99 27.69 -37.53
C SER A 37 -15.88 27.97 -36.32
N GLY A 38 -15.32 28.63 -35.31
CA GLY A 38 -16.04 29.03 -34.11
C GLY A 38 -15.48 30.30 -33.50
N ALA A 39 -16.10 30.75 -32.41
CA ALA A 39 -15.68 31.94 -31.68
C ALA A 39 -15.09 31.56 -30.31
N VAL A 40 -14.10 32.31 -29.85
CA VAL A 40 -13.60 32.28 -28.47
C VAL A 40 -13.96 33.59 -27.79
N ARG A 41 -14.38 33.55 -26.53
CA ARG A 41 -14.63 34.75 -25.73
C ARG A 41 -14.08 34.54 -24.33
N ILE A 42 -13.23 35.47 -23.90
CA ILE A 42 -12.72 35.60 -22.53
C ILE A 42 -13.51 36.75 -21.91
N LEU A 43 -14.28 36.42 -20.87
CA LEU A 43 -15.08 37.39 -20.14
C LEU A 43 -14.33 37.79 -18.87
N PRO A 44 -14.28 39.09 -18.51
CA PRO A 44 -13.69 39.54 -17.27
C PRO A 44 -14.62 39.18 -16.10
N GLY A 45 -14.04 38.68 -14.99
CA GLY A 45 -14.74 38.61 -13.71
C GLY A 45 -16.01 37.75 -13.66
N THR A 46 -16.19 36.78 -14.55
CA THR A 46 -17.33 35.88 -14.41
C THR A 46 -17.02 34.83 -13.35
N ASN A 47 -17.83 34.81 -12.30
CA ASN A 47 -18.14 33.62 -11.48
C ASN A 47 -18.75 32.52 -12.37
N PHE A 48 -18.05 32.14 -13.44
CA PHE A 48 -18.41 30.96 -14.19
C PHE A 48 -18.02 29.81 -13.28
N TYR A 49 -19.00 28.98 -12.91
CA TYR A 49 -18.73 27.69 -12.27
C TYR A 49 -17.93 26.86 -13.28
N TYR A 50 -16.61 27.03 -13.27
CA TYR A 50 -15.69 26.16 -13.96
C TYR A 50 -15.75 24.82 -13.23
N PRO A 51 -15.91 23.68 -13.90
CA PRO A 51 -15.87 22.39 -13.23
C PRO A 51 -14.61 22.28 -12.38
N GLY A 52 -14.77 22.16 -11.07
CA GLY A 52 -13.64 22.20 -10.15
C GLY A 52 -13.45 23.49 -9.36
N SER A 53 -14.30 24.50 -9.57
CA SER A 53 -14.26 25.78 -8.83
C SER A 53 -15.14 25.76 -7.58
N GLU A 54 -16.09 24.84 -7.52
CA GLU A 54 -16.82 24.51 -6.32
C GLU A 54 -15.93 23.81 -5.29
N ASP A 55 -16.34 23.90 -4.02
CA ASP A 55 -15.68 23.19 -2.93
C ASP A 55 -15.83 21.67 -3.11
N ALA A 56 -14.71 20.94 -3.03
CA ALA A 56 -14.71 19.48 -3.05
C ALA A 56 -15.12 18.88 -1.70
N GLY A 57 -15.26 19.71 -0.65
CA GLY A 57 -15.56 19.26 0.71
C GLY A 57 -14.34 18.63 1.38
N LEU A 58 -14.56 17.87 2.46
CA LEU A 58 -13.46 17.19 3.15
C LEU A 58 -12.91 16.05 2.30
N LEU A 59 -11.58 15.88 2.33
CA LEU A 59 -10.90 14.78 1.66
C LEU A 59 -11.31 13.44 2.28
N THR A 60 -11.96 12.58 1.49
CA THR A 60 -12.32 11.24 1.96
C THR A 60 -11.06 10.44 2.25
N ARG A 61 -11.01 9.83 3.44
CA ARG A 61 -9.94 8.93 3.87
C ARG A 61 -10.37 7.49 3.66
N THR A 62 -9.38 6.65 3.40
CA THR A 62 -9.55 5.19 3.41
C THR A 62 -10.17 4.75 4.73
N SER A 63 -11.26 4.00 4.66
CA SER A 63 -11.88 3.38 5.84
C SER A 63 -11.09 2.15 6.25
N VAL A 64 -10.98 1.92 7.56
CA VAL A 64 -10.40 0.71 8.15
C VAL A 64 -11.47 -0.04 8.93
N PRO A 65 -11.36 -1.38 9.06
CA PRO A 65 -12.28 -2.14 9.90
C PRO A 65 -12.36 -1.57 11.32
N GLY A 66 -13.55 -1.56 11.91
CA GLY A 66 -13.78 -1.01 13.25
C GLY A 66 -13.21 -1.87 14.38
N SER A 67 -12.84 -3.11 14.09
CA SER A 67 -12.20 -4.04 15.02
C SER A 67 -11.05 -4.77 14.32
N SER A 68 -9.95 -4.96 15.04
CA SER A 68 -8.84 -5.81 14.58
C SER A 68 -9.31 -7.24 14.33
N ALA A 69 -8.59 -7.96 13.47
CA ALA A 69 -8.79 -9.39 13.36
C ALA A 69 -8.35 -10.07 14.65
N GLU A 70 -9.09 -11.10 15.05
CA GLU A 70 -8.65 -12.00 16.12
C GLU A 70 -7.57 -12.92 15.55
N ASP A 71 -6.52 -13.17 16.34
CA ASP A 71 -5.55 -14.21 16.01
C ASP A 71 -6.18 -15.59 16.17
N PRO A 72 -5.67 -16.63 15.47
CA PRO A 72 -6.18 -17.99 15.65
C PRO A 72 -6.05 -18.42 17.11
N VAL A 73 -7.09 -19.04 17.66
CA VAL A 73 -7.01 -19.65 18.98
C VAL A 73 -6.18 -20.93 18.87
N GLU A 74 -4.96 -20.83 19.37
CA GLU A 74 -3.98 -21.90 19.36
C GLU A 74 -3.91 -22.61 20.71
N THR A 75 -3.68 -23.92 20.67
CA THR A 75 -3.43 -24.74 21.85
C THR A 75 -2.12 -25.51 21.71
N PRO A 76 -1.38 -25.73 22.81
CA PRO A 76 -0.17 -26.54 22.75
C PRO A 76 -0.45 -27.93 22.15
N ALA A 77 0.35 -28.32 21.16
CA ALA A 77 0.28 -29.61 20.52
C ALA A 77 1.57 -30.41 20.78
N ALA A 78 1.44 -31.72 20.93
CA ALA A 78 2.62 -32.59 21.01
C ALA A 78 3.33 -32.59 19.66
N PHE A 79 4.67 -32.62 19.67
CA PHE A 79 5.46 -32.79 18.45
C PHE A 79 5.36 -34.24 17.96
N ASP A 80 4.31 -34.54 17.20
CA ASP A 80 4.29 -35.68 16.28
C ASP A 80 4.84 -35.23 14.93
N SER A 81 5.89 -35.90 14.44
CA SER A 81 6.53 -35.62 13.17
C SER A 81 5.56 -35.60 11.97
N THR A 82 4.45 -36.33 12.03
CA THR A 82 3.43 -36.30 10.96
C THR A 82 2.64 -35.00 11.01
N ALA A 83 2.12 -34.65 12.19
CA ALA A 83 1.39 -33.42 12.46
C ALA A 83 2.24 -32.16 12.24
N ALA A 84 3.48 -32.16 12.72
CA ALA A 84 4.41 -31.05 12.63
C ALA A 84 5.08 -30.92 11.26
N SER A 85 5.04 -31.94 10.40
CA SER A 85 5.70 -31.85 9.09
C SER A 85 5.05 -30.77 8.24
N GLY A 86 5.87 -29.91 7.63
CA GLY A 86 5.35 -28.78 6.89
C GLY A 86 6.40 -27.72 6.61
N SER A 87 5.94 -26.63 5.98
CA SER A 87 6.72 -25.41 5.81
C SER A 87 6.11 -24.32 6.66
N TYR A 88 6.95 -23.57 7.36
CA TYR A 88 6.56 -22.54 8.32
C TYR A 88 7.29 -21.24 7.97
N SER A 89 6.66 -20.12 8.30
CA SER A 89 7.27 -18.79 8.22
C SER A 89 6.65 -17.89 9.27
N GLY A 90 7.46 -17.05 9.89
CA GLY A 90 6.98 -16.25 11.01
C GLY A 90 7.81 -15.02 11.28
N VAL A 91 7.33 -14.24 12.25
CA VAL A 91 7.94 -12.99 12.70
C VAL A 91 8.42 -13.19 14.14
N ILE A 92 9.47 -12.44 14.49
CA ILE A 92 10.03 -12.42 15.83
C ILE A 92 9.77 -11.05 16.41
N PHE A 93 9.17 -11.00 17.59
CA PHE A 93 8.75 -9.78 18.27
C PHE A 93 9.53 -9.57 19.57
N ASP A 94 9.79 -8.32 19.90
CA ASP A 94 10.27 -7.96 21.24
C ASP A 94 9.14 -7.91 22.26
N GLY A 95 9.49 -7.68 23.53
CA GLY A 95 8.51 -7.57 24.62
C GLY A 95 7.53 -6.41 24.48
N ASN A 96 7.74 -5.49 23.54
CA ASN A 96 6.84 -4.40 23.20
C ASN A 96 5.97 -4.72 21.97
N GLY A 97 6.10 -5.92 21.38
CA GLY A 97 5.41 -6.32 20.16
C GLY A 97 6.02 -5.78 18.87
N SER A 98 7.21 -5.16 18.92
CA SER A 98 7.89 -4.67 17.72
C SER A 98 8.63 -5.80 17.01
N ALA A 99 8.52 -5.85 15.68
CA ALA A 99 9.13 -6.91 14.90
C ALA A 99 10.65 -6.71 14.74
N ILE A 100 11.45 -7.61 15.28
CA ILE A 100 12.92 -7.55 15.23
C ILE A 100 13.54 -8.51 14.20
N GLY A 101 12.74 -9.43 13.67
CA GLY A 101 13.24 -10.45 12.77
C GLY A 101 12.18 -11.41 12.23
N SER A 102 12.63 -12.50 11.62
CA SER A 102 11.76 -13.54 11.09
C SER A 102 12.39 -14.92 11.04
N LEU A 103 11.52 -15.91 10.97
CA LEU A 103 11.83 -17.26 10.56
C LEU A 103 11.46 -17.44 9.08
N GLU A 104 12.47 -17.63 8.24
CA GLU A 104 12.31 -17.74 6.79
C GLU A 104 12.52 -19.19 6.32
N GLY A 105 11.56 -19.72 5.55
CA GLY A 105 11.69 -21.02 4.89
C GLY A 105 11.90 -22.18 5.85
N VAL A 106 11.27 -22.12 7.02
CA VAL A 106 11.38 -23.17 8.02
C VAL A 106 10.68 -24.42 7.50
N ARG A 107 11.31 -25.57 7.64
CA ARG A 107 10.78 -26.86 7.22
C ARG A 107 10.99 -27.88 8.31
N ILE A 108 9.92 -28.57 8.66
CA ILE A 108 9.93 -29.75 9.52
C ILE A 108 9.62 -30.95 8.61
N SER A 109 10.51 -31.93 8.62
CA SER A 109 10.33 -33.18 7.87
C SER A 109 9.48 -34.19 8.63
N LEU A 110 9.02 -35.23 7.94
CA LEU A 110 8.34 -36.38 8.54
C LEU A 110 9.19 -37.17 9.54
N THR A 111 10.51 -36.90 9.63
CA THR A 111 11.39 -37.52 10.64
C THR A 111 11.72 -36.55 11.77
N GLY A 112 11.02 -35.41 11.88
CA GLY A 112 11.26 -34.40 12.93
C GLY A 112 12.48 -33.50 12.71
N VAL A 113 13.22 -33.65 11.60
CA VAL A 113 14.32 -32.73 11.26
C VAL A 113 13.75 -31.37 10.93
N LEU A 114 14.18 -30.36 11.69
CA LEU A 114 13.87 -28.95 11.54
C LEU A 114 15.03 -28.25 10.81
N SER A 115 14.73 -27.35 9.88
CA SER A 115 15.73 -26.51 9.22
C SER A 115 15.12 -25.19 8.78
N GLY A 116 15.93 -24.13 8.65
CA GLY A 116 15.42 -22.83 8.22
C GLY A 116 16.48 -21.74 8.23
N THR A 117 16.03 -20.49 8.14
CA THR A 117 16.87 -19.30 8.30
C THR A 117 16.27 -18.37 9.34
N LEU A 118 17.06 -18.01 10.34
CA LEU A 118 16.78 -16.95 11.29
C LEU A 118 17.30 -15.62 10.72
N ALA A 119 16.43 -14.65 10.51
CA ALA A 119 16.80 -13.32 10.07
C ALA A 119 16.64 -12.33 11.22
N LEU A 120 17.77 -11.86 11.77
CA LEU A 120 17.84 -10.89 12.88
C LEU A 120 18.81 -9.76 12.53
N ASN A 121 18.53 -8.53 12.94
CA ASN A 121 19.48 -7.39 12.92
C ASN A 121 20.41 -7.39 11.69
N GLU A 122 19.83 -7.33 10.49
CA GLU A 122 20.55 -7.32 9.20
C GLU A 122 21.28 -8.59 8.75
N ARG A 123 21.35 -9.62 9.60
CA ARG A 123 22.02 -10.88 9.29
C ARG A 123 21.01 -12.00 9.08
N ARG A 124 21.50 -13.10 8.49
CA ARG A 124 20.74 -14.32 8.21
C ARG A 124 21.59 -15.50 8.64
N PHE A 125 21.01 -16.34 9.50
CA PHE A 125 21.68 -17.47 10.11
C PHE A 125 20.90 -18.73 9.74
N ARG A 126 21.56 -19.65 9.04
CA ARG A 126 20.95 -20.94 8.70
C ARG A 126 21.06 -21.85 9.90
N PHE A 127 20.01 -22.60 10.16
CA PHE A 127 19.99 -23.60 11.22
C PHE A 127 19.42 -24.91 10.73
N ARG A 128 19.80 -25.99 11.41
CA ARG A 128 19.28 -27.33 11.20
C ARG A 128 19.44 -28.12 12.50
N ASP A 129 18.37 -28.75 12.93
CA ASP A 129 18.34 -29.56 14.14
C ASP A 129 17.26 -30.65 14.06
N MET A 130 17.06 -31.40 15.14
CA MET A 130 15.99 -32.39 15.28
C MET A 130 15.14 -32.05 16.51
N LEU A 131 13.83 -31.89 16.30
CA LEU A 131 12.90 -31.62 17.39
C LEU A 131 12.55 -32.92 18.14
N GLY A 132 12.56 -32.86 19.47
CA GLY A 132 12.07 -33.93 20.32
C GLY A 132 10.53 -33.90 20.45
N SER A 133 9.97 -34.85 21.20
CA SER A 133 8.52 -34.93 21.44
C SER A 133 7.94 -33.73 22.18
N ASP A 134 8.78 -33.03 22.95
CA ASP A 134 8.40 -31.91 23.82
C ASP A 134 8.78 -30.55 23.20
N GLY A 135 9.21 -30.54 21.93
CA GLY A 135 9.88 -29.41 21.29
C GLY A 135 11.38 -29.57 21.23
N GLY A 136 12.09 -28.49 20.95
CA GLY A 136 13.55 -28.52 20.92
C GLY A 136 14.16 -27.13 20.94
N ASP A 137 15.32 -27.06 21.60
CA ASP A 137 16.19 -25.90 21.63
C ASP A 137 17.13 -25.98 20.44
N VAL A 138 16.99 -25.06 19.48
CA VAL A 138 17.92 -24.98 18.34
C VAL A 138 18.97 -23.92 18.64
N ARG A 139 20.22 -24.35 18.71
CA ARG A 139 21.37 -23.45 18.87
C ARG A 139 21.85 -22.93 17.52
N ILE A 140 22.08 -21.62 17.46
CA ILE A 140 22.46 -20.91 16.25
C ILE A 140 23.66 -20.02 16.55
N ASP A 141 24.79 -20.31 15.91
CA ASP A 141 25.98 -19.47 15.96
C ASP A 141 25.72 -18.14 15.24
N LEU A 142 25.72 -17.03 16.01
CA LEU A 142 25.59 -15.68 15.47
C LEU A 142 26.95 -15.12 15.04
N GLY A 143 28.05 -15.84 15.25
CA GLY A 143 29.42 -15.43 15.00
C GLY A 143 29.93 -14.45 16.06
N GLY A 144 31.25 -14.41 16.24
CA GLY A 144 31.86 -13.55 17.27
C GLY A 144 31.75 -14.10 18.69
N GLY A 145 31.33 -15.36 18.86
CA GLY A 145 31.13 -16.01 20.15
C GLY A 145 29.72 -15.81 20.73
N GLU A 146 28.83 -15.12 20.01
CA GLU A 146 27.42 -14.99 20.36
C GLU A 146 26.61 -16.19 19.84
N GLU A 147 25.72 -16.72 20.68
CA GLU A 147 24.80 -17.80 20.34
C GLU A 147 23.34 -17.33 20.53
N ALA A 148 22.47 -17.80 19.64
CA ALA A 148 21.03 -17.72 19.79
C ALA A 148 20.45 -19.10 20.09
N ILE A 149 19.48 -19.17 20.99
CA ILE A 149 18.71 -20.37 21.30
C ILE A 149 17.26 -20.12 20.90
N LEU A 150 16.75 -20.92 19.95
CA LEU A 150 15.33 -20.96 19.59
C LEU A 150 14.64 -22.07 20.36
N VAL A 151 13.72 -21.71 21.26
CA VAL A 151 12.86 -22.65 21.97
C VAL A 151 11.51 -22.68 21.27
N LEU A 152 11.24 -23.73 20.49
CA LEU A 152 10.02 -23.84 19.67
C LEU A 152 9.05 -24.87 20.21
N ARG A 153 7.75 -24.54 20.16
CA ARG A 153 6.61 -25.38 20.53
C ARG A 153 5.64 -25.47 19.36
N LEU A 154 5.12 -26.67 19.12
CA LEU A 154 4.06 -26.86 18.15
C LEU A 154 2.75 -26.41 18.77
N THR A 155 1.97 -25.66 18.00
CA THR A 155 0.61 -25.31 18.35
C THR A 155 -0.34 -25.86 17.30
N ALA A 156 -1.57 -26.14 17.73
CA ALA A 156 -2.66 -26.52 16.84
C ALA A 156 -3.80 -25.51 17.01
N ALA A 157 -4.24 -24.96 15.88
CA ALA A 157 -5.43 -24.15 15.81
C ALA A 157 -6.67 -25.05 15.79
N ASN A 158 -7.77 -24.58 16.39
CA ASN A 158 -9.04 -25.33 16.39
C ASN A 158 -9.59 -25.65 14.99
N SER A 159 -9.12 -24.93 13.96
CA SER A 159 -9.47 -25.16 12.56
C SER A 159 -8.66 -26.26 11.87
N GLY A 160 -7.71 -26.89 12.56
CA GLY A 160 -6.86 -27.97 12.03
C GLY A 160 -5.53 -27.50 11.45
N GLY A 161 -5.24 -26.20 11.49
CA GLY A 161 -3.92 -25.65 11.18
C GLY A 161 -2.91 -25.90 12.29
N TYR A 162 -1.62 -25.82 11.96
CA TYR A 162 -0.52 -25.90 12.93
C TYR A 162 0.29 -24.61 12.91
N GLY A 163 0.80 -24.20 14.06
CA GLY A 163 1.72 -23.07 14.23
C GLY A 163 2.99 -23.51 14.95
N LEU A 164 3.96 -22.60 14.98
CA LEU A 164 5.10 -22.67 15.89
C LEU A 164 5.12 -21.39 16.71
N GLU A 165 5.00 -21.56 18.03
CA GLU A 165 5.24 -20.50 18.99
C GLU A 165 6.57 -20.75 19.70
N GLY A 166 7.16 -19.70 20.25
CA GLY A 166 8.40 -19.91 20.98
C GLY A 166 9.07 -18.65 21.47
N GLU A 167 10.29 -18.88 21.94
CA GLU A 167 11.17 -17.85 22.46
C GLU A 167 12.51 -17.91 21.72
N LEU A 168 13.04 -16.75 21.35
CA LEU A 168 14.42 -16.58 20.97
C LEU A 168 15.17 -15.95 22.13
N GLN A 169 16.24 -16.60 22.58
CA GLN A 169 17.17 -16.10 23.57
C GLN A 169 18.51 -15.82 22.87
N ILE A 170 19.15 -14.69 23.19
CA ILE A 170 20.48 -14.33 22.67
C ILE A 170 21.41 -14.11 23.87
N ASP A 171 22.55 -14.81 23.89
CA ASP A 171 23.51 -14.73 24.99
C ASP A 171 24.30 -13.41 24.96
N GLY A 172 24.17 -12.60 26.03
CA GLY A 172 24.89 -11.33 26.19
C GLY A 172 24.31 -10.43 27.30
N ALA A 173 24.85 -10.55 28.52
CA ALA A 173 24.63 -9.74 29.75
C ALA A 173 23.18 -9.55 30.29
N SER A 174 22.15 -9.73 29.48
CA SER A 174 20.75 -9.81 29.86
C SER A 174 20.07 -10.74 28.87
N SER A 175 19.65 -11.94 29.29
CA SER A 175 18.86 -12.84 28.44
C SER A 175 17.57 -12.12 28.03
N VAL A 176 17.55 -11.51 26.85
CA VAL A 176 16.34 -10.94 26.27
C VAL A 176 15.61 -12.06 25.56
N THR A 177 14.39 -12.31 25.99
CA THR A 177 13.47 -13.25 25.36
C THR A 177 12.63 -12.50 24.33
N TYR A 178 12.63 -12.98 23.09
CA TYR A 178 11.79 -12.49 22.00
C TYR A 178 10.72 -13.52 21.66
N ALA A 179 9.48 -13.10 21.46
CA ALA A 179 8.39 -13.98 21.09
C ALA A 179 8.50 -14.38 19.61
N ILE A 180 8.20 -15.64 19.31
CA ILE A 180 8.15 -16.19 17.95
C ILE A 180 6.71 -16.58 17.66
N ASP A 181 6.23 -16.16 16.50
CA ASP A 181 4.97 -16.60 15.94
C ASP A 181 5.18 -16.96 14.46
N ALA A 182 5.02 -18.25 14.15
CA ALA A 182 5.22 -18.79 12.82
C ALA A 182 4.11 -19.78 12.41
N GLN A 183 3.25 -19.30 11.54
CA GLN A 183 2.22 -20.09 10.85
C GLN A 183 2.79 -21.15 9.90
N ARG A 184 2.09 -22.30 9.83
CA ARG A 184 2.29 -23.30 8.78
C ARG A 184 1.67 -22.82 7.47
N ARG A 185 2.31 -23.20 6.37
CA ARG A 185 1.75 -23.09 5.02
C ARG A 185 0.61 -24.10 4.83
N ALA A 186 -0.55 -23.59 4.42
CA ALA A 186 -1.68 -24.42 3.99
C ALA A 186 -1.33 -25.31 2.78
N ASP A 187 -1.83 -26.56 2.79
CA ASP A 187 -1.53 -27.58 1.78
C ASP A 187 -2.50 -27.57 0.59
N HIS A 188 -2.67 -26.41 -0.05
CA HIS A 188 -3.53 -26.25 -1.23
C HIS A 188 -2.88 -26.74 -2.54
N ASN A 189 -3.73 -27.20 -3.47
CA ASN A 189 -3.33 -27.75 -4.76
C ASN A 189 -4.37 -27.45 -5.87
N ARG A 190 -4.28 -28.13 -7.02
CA ARG A 190 -5.19 -27.85 -8.15
C ARG A 190 -6.62 -28.36 -7.93
N SER A 191 -6.79 -29.44 -7.16
CA SER A 191 -8.10 -29.98 -6.78
C SER A 191 -8.69 -29.29 -5.55
N ASP A 192 -7.85 -28.75 -4.67
CA ASP A 192 -8.24 -27.96 -3.51
C ASP A 192 -7.53 -26.60 -3.54
N ARG A 193 -8.16 -25.64 -4.23
CA ARG A 193 -7.57 -24.32 -4.47
C ARG A 193 -7.71 -23.46 -3.23
N SER A 194 -6.73 -22.61 -2.98
CA SER A 194 -6.81 -21.64 -1.89
C SER A 194 -8.06 -20.75 -2.04
N PRO A 195 -8.88 -20.60 -0.98
CA PRO A 195 -10.07 -19.76 -1.02
C PRO A 195 -9.73 -18.27 -1.20
N HIS A 196 -8.48 -17.91 -0.90
CA HIS A 196 -7.96 -16.55 -1.04
C HIS A 196 -7.35 -16.28 -2.42
N GLU A 197 -7.39 -17.22 -3.37
CA GLU A 197 -6.81 -17.01 -4.70
C GLU A 197 -7.37 -15.76 -5.40
N GLY A 198 -6.47 -14.98 -6.00
CA GLY A 198 -6.81 -13.85 -6.85
C GLY A 198 -5.90 -12.65 -6.67
N PRO A 199 -6.10 -11.60 -7.48
CA PRO A 199 -5.43 -10.32 -7.31
C PRO A 199 -6.09 -9.51 -6.19
N TYR A 200 -5.27 -8.70 -5.51
CA TYR A 200 -5.68 -7.80 -4.45
C TYR A 200 -5.07 -6.41 -4.67
N THR A 201 -5.82 -5.37 -4.32
CA THR A 201 -5.33 -4.01 -4.14
C THR A 201 -5.07 -3.76 -2.67
N VAL A 202 -4.01 -3.03 -2.32
CA VAL A 202 -3.61 -2.81 -0.91
C VAL A 202 -3.19 -1.38 -0.69
N ALA A 203 -3.69 -0.78 0.39
CA ALA A 203 -3.33 0.54 0.88
C ALA A 203 -2.79 0.45 2.31
N VAL A 204 -1.69 1.16 2.58
CA VAL A 204 -1.11 1.34 3.92
C VAL A 204 -1.50 2.74 4.37
N ARG A 205 -2.48 2.84 5.24
CA ARG A 205 -3.16 4.10 5.55
C ARG A 205 -2.31 4.97 6.47
N ALA A 206 -2.11 6.23 6.11
CA ALA A 206 -1.57 7.25 7.01
C ALA A 206 -2.62 7.65 8.07
N PRO A 207 -2.20 8.11 9.26
CA PRO A 207 -3.09 8.58 10.31
C PRO A 207 -3.81 9.85 9.85
N ASP A 208 -4.93 10.15 10.50
CA ASP A 208 -5.75 11.31 10.13
C ASP A 208 -5.09 12.64 10.49
N SER A 209 -4.20 12.63 11.49
CA SER A 209 -3.32 13.76 11.85
C SER A 209 -1.88 13.29 11.79
N VAL A 210 -1.06 14.00 11.01
CA VAL A 210 0.34 13.65 10.77
C VAL A 210 1.20 14.91 10.74
N ASP A 211 2.37 14.84 11.37
CA ASP A 211 3.43 15.81 11.12
C ASP A 211 4.26 15.33 9.92
N PHE A 212 4.02 15.96 8.78
CA PHE A 212 4.64 15.61 7.50
C PHE A 212 6.17 15.74 7.49
N ALA A 213 6.75 16.45 8.46
CA ALA A 213 8.19 16.63 8.58
C ALA A 213 8.87 15.43 9.26
N VAL A 214 8.17 14.73 10.15
CA VAL A 214 8.74 13.62 10.93
C VAL A 214 8.33 12.25 10.40
N GLU A 215 7.17 12.14 9.73
CA GLU A 215 6.72 10.86 9.19
C GLU A 215 5.95 10.98 7.85
N PRO A 216 5.82 9.87 7.11
CA PRO A 216 5.07 9.84 5.85
C PRO A 216 3.58 10.08 6.02
N GLY A 217 3.05 11.10 5.33
CA GLY A 217 1.64 11.53 5.48
C GLY A 217 0.70 11.16 4.34
N GLY A 218 1.20 10.51 3.29
CA GLY A 218 0.36 9.87 2.28
C GLY A 218 0.09 8.40 2.57
N ASP A 219 -0.80 7.79 1.81
CA ASP A 219 -1.03 6.35 1.90
C ASP A 219 0.01 5.60 1.05
N GLY A 220 0.53 4.50 1.59
CA GLY A 220 1.22 3.50 0.78
C GLY A 220 0.21 2.74 -0.09
N TYR A 221 0.64 2.24 -1.24
CA TYR A 221 -0.27 1.62 -2.21
C TYR A 221 0.40 0.51 -3.01
N GLY A 222 -0.35 -0.51 -3.40
CA GLY A 222 0.22 -1.60 -4.18
C GLY A 222 -0.79 -2.64 -4.65
N ALA A 223 -0.25 -3.62 -5.36
CA ALA A 223 -1.02 -4.74 -5.87
C ALA A 223 -0.36 -6.05 -5.44
N MET A 224 -1.20 -7.02 -5.13
CA MET A 224 -0.83 -8.33 -4.62
C MET A 224 -1.58 -9.43 -5.37
N ASN A 225 -1.09 -10.66 -5.31
CA ASN A 225 -1.73 -11.80 -5.89
C ASN A 225 -1.50 -13.04 -5.03
N VAL A 226 -2.59 -13.71 -4.66
CA VAL A 226 -2.58 -15.03 -4.07
C VAL A 226 -2.78 -16.05 -5.17
N THR A 227 -1.87 -17.02 -5.27
CA THR A 227 -1.96 -18.12 -6.24
C THR A 227 -2.91 -19.21 -5.76
N LEU A 228 -3.29 -20.13 -6.65
CA LEU A 228 -4.14 -21.28 -6.31
C LEU A 228 -3.58 -22.16 -5.16
N VAL A 229 -2.27 -22.13 -4.90
CA VAL A 229 -1.61 -22.88 -3.80
C VAL A 229 -1.35 -22.03 -2.55
N GLY A 230 -2.01 -20.88 -2.42
CA GLY A 230 -1.89 -20.00 -1.25
C GLY A 230 -0.59 -19.20 -1.17
N THR A 231 0.30 -19.27 -2.17
CA THR A 231 1.47 -18.37 -2.23
C THR A 231 1.02 -16.95 -2.54
N CYS A 232 1.40 -16.01 -1.68
CA CYS A 232 1.15 -14.59 -1.85
C CYS A 232 2.40 -13.89 -2.40
N ARG A 233 2.22 -12.97 -3.35
CA ARG A 233 3.28 -12.09 -3.86
C ARG A 233 2.71 -10.72 -4.16
N GLY A 234 3.47 -9.67 -3.88
CA GLY A 234 3.01 -8.31 -4.10
C GLY A 234 4.13 -7.30 -4.28
N LEU A 235 3.77 -6.15 -4.85
CA LEU A 235 4.61 -4.97 -4.89
C LEU A 235 3.81 -3.82 -4.29
N VAL A 236 4.36 -3.24 -3.22
CA VAL A 236 3.80 -2.07 -2.53
C VAL A 236 4.80 -0.92 -2.59
N VAL A 237 4.29 0.29 -2.79
CA VAL A 237 5.03 1.53 -2.69
C VAL A 237 4.62 2.17 -1.36
N LEU A 238 5.54 2.28 -0.42
CA LEU A 238 5.30 2.98 0.84
C LEU A 238 5.28 4.50 0.60
N ALA A 239 4.74 5.25 1.55
CA ALA A 239 4.53 6.69 1.40
C ALA A 239 5.83 7.52 1.37
N ASP A 240 6.99 6.94 1.68
CA ASP A 240 8.30 7.58 1.45
C ASP A 240 8.85 7.35 0.01
N GLY A 241 8.12 6.56 -0.79
CA GLY A 241 8.46 6.16 -2.15
C GLY A 241 9.22 4.84 -2.25
N THR A 242 9.51 4.18 -1.13
CA THR A 242 10.21 2.88 -1.10
C THR A 242 9.33 1.80 -1.70
N ARG A 243 9.90 1.03 -2.63
CA ARG A 243 9.21 -0.09 -3.27
C ARG A 243 9.57 -1.39 -2.58
N VAL A 244 8.56 -2.09 -2.10
CA VAL A 244 8.70 -3.32 -1.33
C VAL A 244 8.07 -4.47 -2.10
N SER A 245 8.89 -5.47 -2.42
CA SER A 245 8.40 -6.75 -2.93
C SER A 245 8.15 -7.67 -1.73
N LEU A 246 6.88 -8.04 -1.56
CA LEU A 246 6.41 -8.92 -0.49
C LEU A 246 6.12 -10.31 -1.05
N GLY A 247 6.36 -11.33 -0.25
CA GLY A 247 6.02 -12.69 -0.63
C GLY A 247 6.02 -13.64 0.57
N GLY A 248 5.17 -14.65 0.50
CA GLY A 248 4.99 -15.63 1.56
C GLY A 248 3.82 -16.56 1.24
N HIS A 249 3.17 -17.06 2.27
CA HIS A 249 2.06 -18.00 2.16
C HIS A 249 0.92 -17.57 3.08
N VAL A 250 -0.30 -17.70 2.60
CA VAL A 250 -1.50 -17.55 3.42
C VAL A 250 -1.69 -18.84 4.22
N GLY A 251 -1.96 -18.69 5.52
CA GLY A 251 -2.20 -19.78 6.44
C GLY A 251 -3.55 -20.47 6.19
N ASP A 252 -3.88 -21.43 7.06
CA ASP A 252 -5.18 -22.09 7.05
C ASP A 252 -6.29 -21.14 7.52
N LEU A 253 -7.52 -21.42 7.10
CA LEU A 253 -8.69 -20.69 7.58
C LEU A 253 -8.92 -20.95 9.06
N TYR A 254 -9.36 -19.93 9.80
CA TYR A 254 -9.80 -20.04 11.18
C TYR A 254 -10.96 -19.06 11.47
N PRO A 255 -11.79 -19.32 12.50
CA PRO A 255 -12.85 -18.38 12.89
C PRO A 255 -12.29 -17.13 13.59
N ASP A 256 -12.71 -15.93 13.18
CA ASP A 256 -12.24 -14.64 13.74
C ASP A 256 -13.33 -13.84 14.48
N GLY A 257 -14.39 -14.53 14.92
CA GLY A 257 -15.57 -13.93 15.56
C GLY A 257 -16.56 -13.26 14.59
N ILE A 258 -16.12 -12.81 13.41
CA ILE A 258 -16.97 -12.19 12.37
C ILE A 258 -17.32 -13.21 11.28
N GLY A 259 -16.37 -14.06 10.92
CA GLY A 259 -16.54 -15.11 9.95
C GLY A 259 -15.35 -16.04 9.94
N THR A 260 -14.64 -16.07 8.82
CA THR A 260 -13.40 -16.83 8.67
C THR A 260 -12.31 -15.92 8.14
N ALA A 261 -11.12 -16.02 8.74
CA ALA A 261 -9.92 -15.35 8.31
C ALA A 261 -8.83 -16.38 7.97
N ALA A 262 -7.82 -15.94 7.24
CA ALA A 262 -6.52 -16.60 7.21
C ALA A 262 -5.44 -15.54 7.37
N GLU A 263 -4.36 -15.88 8.06
CA GLU A 263 -3.30 -14.92 8.33
C GLU A 263 -2.10 -15.08 7.39
N TRP A 264 -1.34 -14.01 7.24
CA TRP A 264 -0.03 -14.01 6.63
C TRP A 264 0.89 -12.99 7.29
N SER A 265 1.89 -13.52 7.97
CA SER A 265 2.95 -12.76 8.62
C SER A 265 4.15 -12.57 7.69
N PHE A 266 4.79 -11.40 7.76
CA PHE A 266 6.04 -11.15 7.03
C PHE A 266 6.96 -10.18 7.75
N TYR A 267 8.24 -10.26 7.41
CA TYR A 267 9.27 -9.29 7.76
C TYR A 267 10.13 -9.02 6.53
N LYS A 268 10.41 -7.74 6.26
CA LYS A 268 11.19 -7.34 5.10
C LYS A 268 12.06 -6.14 5.41
N ARG A 269 13.37 -6.28 5.15
CA ARG A 269 14.30 -5.16 5.12
C ARG A 269 14.19 -4.43 3.80
N ILE A 270 14.08 -3.10 3.84
CA ILE A 270 13.70 -2.30 2.67
C ILE A 270 14.63 -1.13 2.36
N TYR A 271 15.48 -0.71 3.29
CA TYR A 271 16.44 0.37 3.08
C TYR A 271 17.88 -0.13 2.89
N GLY A 272 18.70 0.70 2.23
CA GLY A 272 20.16 0.56 2.21
C GLY A 272 20.84 1.33 3.35
N GLY A 273 22.15 1.15 3.54
CA GLY A 273 22.90 1.73 4.67
C GLY A 273 22.96 0.79 5.88
N VAL A 274 23.57 1.23 6.99
CA VAL A 274 23.55 0.54 8.31
C VAL A 274 23.41 1.64 9.37
N PRO A 275 22.41 1.59 10.26
CA PRO A 275 21.37 0.56 10.38
C PRO A 275 20.28 0.68 9.29
N LYS A 276 19.73 -0.46 8.85
CA LYS A 276 18.64 -0.55 7.86
C LYS A 276 17.29 -0.56 8.55
N GLY A 277 16.34 0.22 8.04
CA GLY A 277 14.95 0.04 8.42
C GLY A 277 14.27 -1.16 7.76
N TYR A 278 13.05 -1.45 8.20
CA TYR A 278 12.26 -2.61 7.80
C TYR A 278 10.76 -2.28 7.69
N VAL A 279 10.01 -3.20 7.10
CA VAL A 279 8.56 -3.29 7.23
C VAL A 279 8.19 -4.71 7.60
N ALA A 280 7.31 -4.87 8.58
CA ALA A 280 6.87 -6.15 9.09
C ALA A 280 5.45 -6.06 9.60
N GLY A 281 4.77 -7.19 9.72
CA GLY A 281 3.43 -7.23 10.29
C GLY A 281 2.66 -8.46 9.87
N LYS A 282 1.38 -8.45 10.22
CA LYS A 282 0.40 -9.47 9.85
C LYS A 282 -0.65 -8.88 8.93
N LEU A 283 -1.11 -9.72 8.02
CA LEU A 283 -2.29 -9.48 7.20
C LEU A 283 -3.28 -10.60 7.41
N TYR A 284 -4.56 -10.23 7.45
CA TYR A 284 -5.69 -11.12 7.63
C TYR A 284 -6.58 -11.05 6.39
N PHE A 285 -6.76 -12.19 5.74
CA PHE A 285 -7.63 -12.33 4.57
C PHE A 285 -9.04 -12.67 5.05
N ARG A 286 -9.88 -11.65 5.18
CA ARG A 286 -11.27 -11.77 5.67
C ARG A 286 -12.15 -10.72 5.01
N SER A 287 -13.44 -10.99 4.91
CA SER A 287 -14.39 -10.03 4.32
C SER A 287 -14.98 -9.11 5.39
N GLN A 288 -14.82 -7.81 5.17
CA GLN A 288 -15.41 -6.70 5.93
C GLN A 288 -16.24 -5.86 4.94
N PRO A 289 -17.54 -6.17 4.79
CA PRO A 289 -18.35 -5.65 3.69
C PRO A 289 -18.30 -4.13 3.55
N GLY A 290 -17.93 -3.65 2.36
CA GLY A 290 -17.84 -2.22 2.05
C GLY A 290 -16.56 -1.54 2.54
N ILE A 291 -15.62 -2.31 3.11
CA ILE A 291 -14.39 -1.80 3.70
C ILE A 291 -13.19 -2.54 3.11
N SER A 292 -13.10 -3.86 3.28
CA SER A 292 -11.87 -4.61 3.01
C SER A 292 -12.10 -6.12 2.84
N ASP A 293 -11.28 -6.76 2.01
CA ASP A 293 -11.10 -8.23 1.94
C ASP A 293 -9.75 -8.69 2.52
N LEU A 294 -8.94 -7.73 2.98
CA LEU A 294 -7.59 -7.93 3.48
C LEU A 294 -7.24 -6.78 4.42
N ASP A 295 -7.04 -7.04 5.70
CA ASP A 295 -6.66 -5.99 6.66
C ASP A 295 -5.54 -6.41 7.59
N GLY A 296 -4.98 -5.48 8.34
CA GLY A 296 -3.92 -5.76 9.31
C GLY A 296 -3.18 -4.50 9.73
N GLU A 297 -2.01 -4.68 10.33
CA GLU A 297 -1.15 -3.59 10.76
C GLU A 297 0.29 -3.89 10.39
N TRP A 298 0.97 -2.89 9.84
CA TRP A 298 2.39 -2.96 9.53
C TRP A 298 3.17 -2.01 10.40
N HIS A 299 4.23 -2.54 10.99
CA HIS A 299 5.29 -1.78 11.60
C HIS A 299 6.33 -1.42 10.54
N TRP A 300 6.59 -0.14 10.37
CA TRP A 300 7.45 0.41 9.34
C TRP A 300 8.45 1.37 9.96
N VAL A 301 9.72 0.95 9.92
CA VAL A 301 10.82 1.67 10.52
C VAL A 301 11.79 2.08 9.43
N LYS A 302 12.22 3.34 9.49
CA LYS A 302 13.38 3.86 8.79
C LYS A 302 14.32 4.44 9.83
N HIS A 303 15.54 3.92 9.95
CA HIS A 303 16.51 4.52 10.86
C HIS A 303 17.12 5.80 10.28
N ASP A 304 17.65 6.64 11.17
CA ASP A 304 18.44 7.81 10.79
C ASP A 304 19.62 7.40 9.89
N GLY A 305 19.84 8.17 8.83
CA GLY A 305 20.89 7.91 7.83
C GLY A 305 20.60 6.76 6.85
N ALA A 306 19.45 6.09 6.95
CA ALA A 306 19.06 5.04 6.01
C ALA A 306 18.87 5.58 4.58
N LEU A 307 19.32 4.82 3.57
CA LEU A 307 19.25 5.22 2.17
C LEU A 307 17.95 4.75 1.48
N PRO A 308 17.32 5.60 0.65
CA PRO A 308 17.80 6.93 0.27
C PRO A 308 17.46 8.01 1.31
N ALA A 309 18.43 8.87 1.63
CA ALA A 309 18.30 9.91 2.66
C ALA A 309 17.61 11.20 2.16
N ASN A 310 17.11 11.21 0.92
CA ASN A 310 16.49 12.41 0.36
C ASN A 310 15.09 12.69 0.92
N ARG A 311 14.38 11.67 1.40
CA ARG A 311 13.09 11.82 2.10
C ARG A 311 13.20 11.24 3.48
N TYR A 312 12.72 11.97 4.49
CA TYR A 312 12.82 11.54 5.90
C TYR A 312 14.26 11.11 6.28
N PRO A 313 15.27 12.01 6.17
CA PRO A 313 16.66 11.68 6.46
C PRO A 313 16.86 11.21 7.91
N ASN A 314 16.11 11.80 8.83
CA ASN A 314 16.17 11.51 10.27
C ASN A 314 15.46 10.19 10.66
N GLY A 315 14.89 9.48 9.68
CA GLY A 315 14.12 8.27 9.93
C GLY A 315 12.73 8.52 10.53
N PHE A 316 12.04 7.41 10.83
CA PHE A 316 10.76 7.34 11.53
C PHE A 316 10.52 5.91 12.01
N ASP A 317 9.58 5.74 12.94
CA ASP A 317 9.14 4.45 13.48
C ASP A 317 7.62 4.53 13.65
N VAL A 318 6.87 3.84 12.78
CA VAL A 318 5.41 3.98 12.72
C VAL A 318 4.71 2.64 12.58
N ALA A 319 3.57 2.48 13.24
CA ALA A 319 2.60 1.43 12.97
C ALA A 319 1.46 2.00 12.10
N ARG A 320 1.11 1.30 11.02
CA ARG A 320 0.11 1.75 10.05
C ARG A 320 -0.92 0.65 9.77
N PRO A 321 -2.22 0.96 9.84
CA PRO A 321 -3.24 0.01 9.41
C PRO A 321 -3.15 -0.21 7.90
N VAL A 322 -3.43 -1.44 7.50
CA VAL A 322 -3.45 -1.87 6.11
C VAL A 322 -4.85 -2.34 5.79
N VAL A 323 -5.33 -1.96 4.61
CA VAL A 323 -6.57 -2.48 4.05
C VAL A 323 -6.37 -2.81 2.58
N GLY A 324 -7.24 -3.65 2.04
CA GLY A 324 -7.15 -4.07 0.66
C GLY A 324 -8.41 -4.79 0.22
N ASN A 325 -8.66 -4.79 -1.08
CA ASN A 325 -9.82 -5.47 -1.66
C ASN A 325 -9.35 -6.54 -2.62
N ARG A 326 -10.12 -7.61 -2.73
CA ARG A 326 -10.00 -8.52 -3.85
C ARG A 326 -10.36 -7.73 -5.11
N TYR A 327 -9.45 -7.71 -6.07
CA TYR A 327 -9.59 -6.87 -7.24
C TYR A 327 -10.29 -7.61 -8.38
N THR A 328 -11.37 -7.02 -8.88
CA THR A 328 -12.03 -7.50 -10.09
C THR A 328 -11.78 -6.50 -11.21
N ALA A 329 -10.94 -6.89 -12.17
CA ALA A 329 -10.66 -6.06 -13.33
C ALA A 329 -11.97 -5.77 -14.10
N PRO A 330 -12.27 -4.50 -14.43
CA PRO A 330 -13.52 -4.15 -15.09
C PRO A 330 -13.58 -4.72 -16.51
N GLY A 331 -14.77 -5.13 -16.94
CA GLY A 331 -15.03 -5.60 -18.30
C GLY A 331 -14.80 -4.52 -19.36
N PRO A 332 -14.72 -4.87 -20.66
CA PRO A 332 -14.63 -3.88 -21.73
C PRO A 332 -15.80 -2.90 -21.69
N GLY A 333 -15.52 -1.59 -21.67
CA GLY A 333 -16.54 -0.55 -21.59
C GLY A 333 -17.06 -0.23 -20.18
N GLU A 334 -16.60 -0.95 -19.16
CA GLU A 334 -16.96 -0.70 -17.76
C GLU A 334 -15.89 0.16 -17.07
N ARG A 335 -16.33 1.04 -16.17
CA ARG A 335 -15.42 1.81 -15.31
C ARG A 335 -14.95 0.93 -14.16
N ALA A 336 -13.70 1.11 -13.75
CA ALA A 336 -13.14 0.40 -12.60
C ALA A 336 -13.75 0.85 -11.27
N MET A 337 -14.07 2.15 -11.16
CA MET A 337 -14.77 2.77 -10.03
C MET A 337 -16.24 2.92 -10.40
N SER A 338 -17.10 2.17 -9.73
CA SER A 338 -18.53 2.07 -10.04
C SER A 338 -19.33 3.28 -9.59
N GLY A 339 -18.90 3.96 -8.53
CA GLY A 339 -19.59 5.12 -7.95
C GLY A 339 -19.58 6.40 -8.79
N LEU A 340 -18.99 6.39 -10.00
CA LEU A 340 -18.86 7.59 -10.84
C LEU A 340 -20.09 7.82 -11.74
N ALA A 341 -20.65 9.03 -11.69
CA ALA A 341 -21.73 9.45 -12.58
C ALA A 341 -21.31 9.41 -14.07
N ASP A 342 -22.24 9.10 -14.98
CA ASP A 342 -21.99 9.07 -16.43
C ASP A 342 -22.07 10.46 -17.07
N ASN A 343 -21.24 11.37 -16.59
CA ASN A 343 -21.13 12.72 -17.10
C ASN A 343 -19.65 13.16 -17.17
N TRP A 344 -19.46 14.33 -17.75
CA TRP A 344 -18.17 15.00 -17.72
C TRP A 344 -17.89 15.50 -16.31
N TRP A 345 -16.61 15.51 -15.94
CA TRP A 345 -16.15 16.01 -14.66
C TRP A 345 -16.75 15.24 -13.49
N ASN A 346 -16.70 13.91 -13.55
CA ASN A 346 -17.37 13.02 -12.60
C ASN A 346 -16.53 12.65 -11.37
N LEU A 347 -15.31 13.17 -11.26
CA LEU A 347 -14.43 12.89 -10.13
C LEU A 347 -13.61 14.10 -9.69
N TRP A 348 -13.07 13.99 -8.49
CA TRP A 348 -12.04 14.86 -7.93
C TRP A 348 -10.68 14.16 -7.90
N LEU A 349 -9.63 14.86 -8.33
CA LEU A 349 -8.24 14.53 -8.09
C LEU A 349 -7.76 15.45 -6.97
N ARG A 350 -7.31 14.88 -5.85
CA ARG A 350 -7.10 15.62 -4.61
C ARG A 350 -5.70 15.38 -4.06
N PHE A 351 -5.06 16.43 -3.57
CA PHE A 351 -3.79 16.38 -2.86
C PHE A 351 -3.93 17.09 -1.53
N ALA A 352 -3.36 16.51 -0.48
CA ALA A 352 -3.26 17.17 0.83
C ALA A 352 -1.94 16.78 1.52
N GLY A 353 -1.23 17.76 2.07
CA GLY A 353 -0.11 17.51 2.98
C GLY A 353 0.96 18.61 2.97
N PRO A 354 2.26 18.27 2.89
CA PRO A 354 3.33 19.26 2.85
C PRO A 354 3.19 20.20 1.64
N ASP A 355 3.92 21.31 1.65
CA ASP A 355 3.90 22.26 0.55
C ASP A 355 4.27 21.59 -0.79
N LEU A 356 3.36 21.71 -1.76
CA LEU A 356 3.50 21.21 -3.13
C LEU A 356 4.41 22.12 -3.97
N SER A 357 4.52 23.39 -3.57
CA SER A 357 5.28 24.42 -4.26
C SER A 357 6.78 24.29 -4.01
N THR A 358 7.58 24.67 -4.99
CA THR A 358 9.03 24.88 -4.80
C THR A 358 9.40 26.36 -4.75
N LEU A 359 8.41 27.26 -4.69
CA LEU A 359 8.59 28.71 -4.66
C LEU A 359 8.39 29.22 -3.22
N ASP A 360 9.36 29.94 -2.69
CA ASP A 360 9.35 30.42 -1.30
C ASP A 360 8.17 31.35 -0.95
N THR A 361 7.53 31.95 -1.95
CA THR A 361 6.41 32.90 -1.76
C THR A 361 5.04 32.28 -1.95
N VAL A 362 4.96 31.00 -2.31
CA VAL A 362 3.70 30.31 -2.60
C VAL A 362 3.66 29.04 -1.77
N VAL A 363 2.67 28.93 -0.89
CA VAL A 363 2.42 27.71 -0.11
C VAL A 363 1.13 27.09 -0.62
N VAL A 364 1.21 25.85 -1.07
CA VAL A 364 0.05 25.06 -1.51
C VAL A 364 0.06 23.72 -0.81
N THR A 365 -0.73 23.58 0.26
CA THR A 365 -0.84 22.33 1.04
C THR A 365 -1.97 21.43 0.55
N GLU A 366 -2.93 22.00 -0.17
CA GLU A 366 -4.11 21.30 -0.69
C GLU A 366 -4.38 21.69 -2.14
N LEU A 367 -4.85 20.73 -2.93
CA LEU A 367 -5.14 20.94 -4.34
C LEU A 367 -6.23 20.00 -4.84
N ASP A 368 -7.34 20.58 -5.29
CA ASP A 368 -8.44 19.83 -5.88
C ASP A 368 -8.60 20.16 -7.37
N ARG A 369 -8.84 19.12 -8.18
CA ARG A 369 -9.03 19.21 -9.63
C ARG A 369 -10.15 18.30 -10.09
N ALA A 370 -11.22 18.87 -10.64
CA ALA A 370 -12.23 18.08 -11.30
C ALA A 370 -11.66 17.44 -12.58
N ALA A 371 -11.97 16.17 -12.82
CA ALA A 371 -11.59 15.47 -14.04
C ALA A 371 -12.68 14.47 -14.46
N THR A 372 -12.51 13.86 -15.63
CA THR A 372 -13.44 12.83 -16.12
C THR A 372 -12.72 11.49 -16.17
N TRP A 373 -13.27 10.47 -15.51
CA TRP A 373 -12.89 9.07 -15.74
C TRP A 373 -13.97 8.41 -16.57
N ASN A 374 -13.62 8.12 -17.82
CA ASN A 374 -14.55 7.58 -18.79
C ASN A 374 -14.63 6.04 -18.76
N THR A 375 -15.56 5.47 -19.52
CA THR A 375 -15.78 4.02 -19.69
C THR A 375 -14.60 3.28 -20.32
N ALA A 376 -13.66 3.99 -20.97
CA ALA A 376 -12.40 3.42 -21.44
C ALA A 376 -11.33 3.34 -20.32
N ASN A 377 -11.68 3.70 -19.09
CA ASN A 377 -10.79 3.84 -17.94
C ASN A 377 -9.63 4.82 -18.19
N ARG A 378 -9.90 5.90 -18.92
CA ARG A 378 -8.98 7.03 -19.06
C ARG A 378 -9.44 8.17 -18.18
N ILE A 379 -8.52 8.70 -17.38
CA ILE A 379 -8.72 9.92 -16.61
C ILE A 379 -8.23 11.09 -17.44
N VAL A 380 -9.10 12.08 -17.62
CA VAL A 380 -8.92 13.19 -18.55
C VAL A 380 -9.22 14.51 -17.83
N TYR A 381 -8.27 15.45 -17.90
CA TYR A 381 -8.29 16.73 -17.21
C TYR A 381 -8.16 17.88 -18.22
N TYR A 382 -9.03 18.90 -18.16
CA TYR A 382 -9.11 19.99 -19.16
C TYR A 382 -8.78 21.39 -18.63
N GLY A 383 -7.97 21.50 -17.57
CA GLY A 383 -7.56 22.80 -17.04
C GLY A 383 -6.19 23.29 -17.54
N PRO A 384 -5.73 24.44 -16.99
CA PRO A 384 -4.56 25.17 -17.49
C PRO A 384 -3.23 24.55 -17.06
N ASP A 385 -3.23 23.78 -15.96
CA ASP A 385 -2.09 22.99 -15.52
C ASP A 385 -2.06 21.63 -16.26
N ARG A 386 -0.99 20.85 -16.05
CA ARG A 386 -0.81 19.58 -16.75
C ARG A 386 -0.90 18.41 -15.79
N PHE A 387 -1.99 17.67 -15.93
CA PHE A 387 -2.22 16.40 -15.26
C PHE A 387 -2.01 15.23 -16.24
N VAL A 388 -1.14 14.28 -15.90
CA VAL A 388 -0.98 13.03 -16.67
C VAL A 388 -1.24 11.85 -15.74
N VAL A 389 -2.30 11.08 -16.01
CA VAL A 389 -2.71 9.92 -15.21
C VAL A 389 -2.75 8.67 -16.07
N ASN A 390 -2.20 7.59 -15.54
CA ASN A 390 -2.31 6.26 -16.10
C ASN A 390 -2.95 5.33 -15.08
N PHE A 391 -4.06 4.71 -15.46
CA PHE A 391 -4.73 3.69 -14.67
C PHE A 391 -4.53 2.31 -15.30
N ASN A 392 -4.11 1.33 -14.50
CA ASN A 392 -3.94 -0.04 -14.91
C ASN A 392 -5.17 -0.87 -14.50
N ARG A 393 -6.02 -1.14 -15.48
CA ARG A 393 -7.25 -1.94 -15.31
C ARG A 393 -7.05 -3.36 -14.82
N ARG A 394 -5.83 -3.91 -14.89
CA ARG A 394 -5.58 -5.30 -14.47
C ARG A 394 -5.36 -5.44 -12.97
N ASN A 395 -4.94 -4.37 -12.30
CA ASN A 395 -4.55 -4.42 -10.90
C ASN A 395 -4.93 -3.17 -10.09
N GLY A 396 -5.75 -2.28 -10.64
CA GLY A 396 -6.23 -1.09 -9.95
C GLY A 396 -5.18 0.02 -9.73
N LEU A 397 -3.95 -0.14 -10.22
CA LEU A 397 -2.87 0.81 -9.97
C LEU A 397 -3.06 2.11 -10.76
N LEU A 398 -2.97 3.24 -10.07
CA LEU A 398 -2.97 4.58 -10.66
C LEU A 398 -1.60 5.22 -10.44
N THR A 399 -1.02 5.78 -11.50
CA THR A 399 0.22 6.56 -11.42
C THR A 399 0.12 7.83 -12.24
N GLY A 400 0.89 8.84 -11.89
CA GLY A 400 0.91 10.05 -12.70
C GLY A 400 1.88 11.12 -12.25
N ARG A 401 1.70 12.29 -12.85
CA ARG A 401 2.43 13.51 -12.53
C ARG A 401 1.52 14.72 -12.68
N TYR A 402 1.70 15.68 -11.78
CA TYR A 402 1.06 16.98 -11.82
C TYR A 402 2.13 18.07 -12.02
N LEU A 403 1.82 19.04 -12.87
CA LEU A 403 2.70 20.13 -13.21
C LEU A 403 1.92 21.43 -13.31
N ASP A 404 2.26 22.39 -12.47
CA ASP A 404 1.75 23.75 -12.46
C ASP A 404 2.94 24.73 -12.42
N ILE A 405 3.35 25.17 -13.60
CA ILE A 405 4.58 25.95 -13.80
C ILE A 405 4.53 27.31 -13.08
N PRO A 406 3.42 28.10 -13.16
CA PRO A 406 3.30 29.36 -12.42
C PRO A 406 3.55 29.23 -10.92
N ASN A 407 3.11 28.13 -10.31
CA ASN A 407 3.24 27.88 -8.87
C ASN A 407 4.47 27.01 -8.53
N GLY A 408 5.31 26.68 -9.50
CA GLY A 408 6.50 25.85 -9.30
C GLY A 408 6.21 24.40 -8.89
N ILE A 409 4.99 23.91 -9.05
CA ILE A 409 4.61 22.56 -8.60
C ILE A 409 5.00 21.55 -9.66
N ARG A 410 5.80 20.54 -9.27
CA ARG A 410 6.13 19.38 -10.11
C ARG A 410 6.25 18.12 -9.26
N ILE A 411 5.16 17.38 -9.14
CA ILE A 411 5.08 16.22 -8.24
C ILE A 411 4.69 14.95 -9.01
N PRO A 412 5.41 13.83 -8.81
CA PRO A 412 4.88 12.51 -9.11
C PRO A 412 3.89 12.07 -8.02
N PHE A 413 2.93 11.25 -8.41
CA PHE A 413 2.00 10.61 -7.48
C PHE A 413 1.64 9.20 -7.95
N GLY A 414 1.09 8.42 -7.04
CA GLY A 414 0.42 7.17 -7.38
C GLY A 414 -0.55 6.76 -6.28
N GLY A 415 -1.35 5.76 -6.58
CA GLY A 415 -2.36 5.23 -5.69
C GLY A 415 -2.96 3.94 -6.21
N ILE A 416 -3.89 3.39 -5.46
CA ILE A 416 -4.57 2.14 -5.76
C ILE A 416 -6.07 2.31 -5.58
N LEU A 417 -6.86 1.68 -6.46
CA LEU A 417 -8.31 1.64 -6.34
C LEU A 417 -8.73 0.58 -5.30
N LEU A 418 -9.47 0.99 -4.28
CA LEU A 418 -10.17 0.14 -3.32
C LEU A 418 -11.64 0.06 -3.75
N GLN A 419 -12.02 -1.03 -4.45
CA GLN A 419 -13.31 -1.10 -5.16
C GLN A 419 -14.51 -1.07 -4.21
N GLU A 420 -14.42 -1.67 -3.02
CA GLU A 420 -15.53 -1.64 -2.06
C GLU A 420 -15.76 -0.26 -1.44
N GLN A 421 -14.73 0.60 -1.46
CA GLN A 421 -14.80 1.97 -0.96
C GLN A 421 -15.05 3.01 -2.06
N ASP A 422 -15.08 2.59 -3.33
CA ASP A 422 -15.14 3.48 -4.51
C ASP A 422 -14.14 4.65 -4.43
N LEU A 423 -12.92 4.37 -3.94
CA LEU A 423 -11.89 5.36 -3.62
C LEU A 423 -10.54 4.93 -4.22
N VAL A 424 -9.81 5.87 -4.85
CA VAL A 424 -8.36 5.70 -5.03
C VAL A 424 -7.65 6.44 -3.92
N THR A 425 -6.71 5.77 -3.27
CA THR A 425 -5.83 6.38 -2.26
C THR A 425 -4.37 6.11 -2.58
N GLY A 426 -3.49 6.99 -2.13
CA GLY A 426 -2.05 6.80 -2.24
C GLY A 426 -1.26 8.04 -1.81
N SER A 427 -0.14 8.29 -2.47
CA SER A 427 0.79 9.34 -2.09
C SER A 427 1.31 10.12 -3.28
N TYR A 428 1.59 11.39 -3.04
CA TYR A 428 2.49 12.19 -3.86
C TYR A 428 3.82 12.41 -3.12
N PHE A 429 4.85 12.74 -3.88
CA PHE A 429 6.20 12.89 -3.33
C PHE A 429 6.78 14.25 -3.67
N THR A 430 7.20 14.97 -2.64
CA THR A 430 8.07 16.15 -2.81
C THR A 430 9.54 15.69 -2.75
N ARG A 431 10.45 16.66 -2.63
CA ARG A 431 11.87 16.36 -2.47
C ARG A 431 12.14 15.61 -1.17
N GLU A 432 11.54 16.07 -0.07
CA GLU A 432 11.86 15.67 1.30
C GLU A 432 10.71 14.93 2.01
N HIS A 433 9.48 15.17 1.58
CA HIS A 433 8.28 14.68 2.25
C HIS A 433 7.32 14.01 1.25
N SER A 434 6.19 13.56 1.79
CA SER A 434 5.08 12.95 1.08
C SER A 434 3.77 13.43 1.67
N GLY A 435 2.73 13.46 0.84
CA GLY A 435 1.37 13.73 1.30
C GLY A 435 0.37 12.82 0.59
N LEU A 436 -0.90 12.95 0.96
CA LEU A 436 -1.99 12.14 0.45
C LEU A 436 -2.32 12.55 -0.99
N PHE A 437 -2.52 11.53 -1.83
CA PHE A 437 -3.19 11.67 -3.12
C PHE A 437 -4.48 10.84 -3.10
N GLY A 438 -5.59 11.43 -3.53
CA GLY A 438 -6.90 10.78 -3.57
C GLY A 438 -7.63 10.97 -4.89
N VAL A 439 -8.47 10.00 -5.26
CA VAL A 439 -9.50 10.14 -6.30
C VAL A 439 -10.83 9.66 -5.77
N GLU A 440 -11.85 10.51 -5.82
CA GLU A 440 -13.19 10.23 -5.34
C GLU A 440 -14.26 10.75 -6.31
N ALA A 441 -15.48 10.24 -6.19
CA ALA A 441 -16.61 10.70 -6.97
C ALA A 441 -16.93 12.18 -6.68
N ARG A 442 -17.14 12.96 -7.72
CA ARG A 442 -17.68 14.32 -7.59
C ARG A 442 -19.21 14.21 -7.57
N ARG A 443 -19.81 14.50 -6.42
CA ARG A 443 -21.25 14.38 -6.19
C ARG A 443 -21.99 15.68 -6.46
#